data_AF-A0AAW4S064-F1
#
_entry.id   AF-A0AAW4S064-F1
#
_cell.length_a   1.000
_cell.length_b   1.000
_cell.length_c   1.000
_cell.angle_alpha   90.00
_cell.angle_beta   90.00
_cell.angle_gamma   90.00
#
_symmetry.space_group_name_H-M   'P 1'
#
loop_
_entity.id
_entity.type
_entity.pdbx_description
1 polymer ?
#
loop_
_entity_poly.entity_id
_entity_poly.type
_entity_poly.pdbx_seq_one_letter_code
_entity_poly.pdbx_strand_id
1 'polypeptide(L)' 'MKTFRAVVLTLEGEIILTIGLVCATEDEAKARAEDLLEHDPVELWDEPRRIARFEPEH' A
#
# COMPACT_ATOMS: atom_id res chain seq x y z
N MET A 1 13.05 -4.71 11.66
CA MET A 1 12.54 -4.50 10.29
C MET A 1 11.39 -5.46 10.09
N LYS A 2 10.26 -4.98 9.60
CA LYS A 2 9.05 -5.74 9.35
C LYS A 2 8.73 -5.66 7.87
N THR A 3 8.12 -6.72 7.33
CA THR A 3 7.70 -6.77 5.94
C THR A 3 6.23 -6.42 5.86
N PHE A 4 5.94 -5.32 5.18
CA PHE A 4 4.60 -4.88 4.83
C PHE A 4 4.32 -5.24 3.37
N ARG A 5 3.05 -5.30 3.01
CA ARG A 5 2.59 -5.60 1.66
C ARG A 5 1.78 -4.42 1.15
N ALA A 6 2.31 -3.72 0.15
CA ALA A 6 1.54 -2.74 -0.60
C ALA A 6 0.85 -3.45 -1.77
N VAL A 7 -0.45 -3.23 -1.93
CA VAL A 7 -1.27 -3.79 -3.00
C VAL A 7 -1.82 -2.62 -3.79
N VAL A 8 -1.41 -2.50 -5.05
CA VAL A 8 -1.93 -1.49 -5.98
C VAL A 8 -3.16 -2.10 -6.66
N LEU A 9 -4.27 -1.38 -6.60
CA LEU A 9 -5.56 -1.77 -7.13
C LEU A 9 -5.93 -0.87 -8.30
N THR A 10 -6.70 -1.37 -9.25
CA THR A 10 -7.40 -0.50 -10.22
C THR A 10 -8.48 0.30 -9.50
N LEU A 11 -9.00 1.34 -10.16
CA LEU A 11 -10.20 2.07 -9.68
C LEU A 11 -11.42 1.14 -9.48
N GLU A 12 -11.47 0.03 -10.20
CA GLU A 12 -12.53 -1.00 -10.08
C GLU A 12 -12.26 -2.00 -8.94
N GLY A 13 -11.08 -1.93 -8.30
CA GLY A 13 -10.70 -2.76 -7.16
C GLY A 13 -9.97 -4.06 -7.51
N GLU A 14 -9.50 -4.21 -8.75
CA GLU A 14 -8.70 -5.37 -9.17
C GLU A 14 -7.23 -5.21 -8.80
N ILE A 15 -6.56 -6.29 -8.38
CA ILE A 15 -5.14 -6.23 -8.02
C ILE A 15 -4.29 -6.08 -9.27
N ILE A 16 -3.62 -4.93 -9.41
CA ILE A 16 -2.64 -4.68 -10.46
C ILE A 16 -1.29 -5.28 -10.05
N LEU A 17 -0.86 -4.96 -8.82
CA LEU A 17 0.49 -5.23 -8.35
C LEU A 17 0.51 -5.46 -6.84
N THR A 18 1.44 -6.29 -6.39
CA THR A 18 1.80 -6.44 -4.99
C THR A 18 3.29 -6.17 -4.82
N ILE A 19 3.65 -5.29 -3.89
CA ILE A 19 5.03 -4.95 -3.52
C ILE A 19 5.27 -5.33 -2.06
N GLY A 20 6.37 -6.04 -1.80
CA GLY A 20 6.87 -6.26 -0.43
C GLY A 20 7.73 -5.08 0.02
N LEU A 21 7.30 -4.38 1.07
CA LEU A 21 8.01 -3.25 1.66
C LEU A 21 8.68 -3.68 2.97
N VAL A 22 10.02 -3.63 3.03
CA VAL A 22 10.74 -3.91 4.28
C VAL A 22 11.01 -2.58 4.99
N CYS A 23 10.23 -2.28 6.03
CA CYS A 23 10.28 -1.01 6.75
C CYS A 23 10.57 -1.23 8.25
N ALA A 24 11.09 -0.21 8.95
CA ALA A 24 11.31 -0.31 10.39
C ALA A 24 10.01 -0.10 11.19
N THR A 25 9.12 0.77 10.68
CA THR A 25 7.86 1.16 11.33
C THR A 25 6.68 1.16 10.35
N GLU A 26 5.46 1.18 10.89
CA GLU A 26 4.24 1.34 10.09
C GLU A 26 4.19 2.71 9.41
N ASP A 27 4.69 3.77 10.05
CA ASP A 27 4.70 5.12 9.46
C ASP A 27 5.63 5.22 8.24
N GLU A 28 6.79 4.57 8.28
CA GLU A 28 7.65 4.44 7.09
C GLU A 28 6.95 3.66 5.97
N ALA A 29 6.25 2.59 6.32
CA ALA A 29 5.52 1.78 5.35
C ALA A 29 4.36 2.56 4.72
N LYS A 30 3.67 3.40 5.50
CA LYS A 30 2.63 4.32 5.01
C LYS A 30 3.21 5.34 4.04
N ALA A 31 4.31 6.01 4.40
CA ALA A 31 4.96 6.97 3.52
C ALA A 31 5.40 6.33 2.19
N ARG A 32 5.87 5.07 2.21
CA ARG A 32 6.21 4.33 0.99
C ARG A 32 5.01 3.87 0.19
N ALA A 33 3.91 3.53 0.84
CA ALA A 33 2.66 3.20 0.15
C ALA A 33 2.00 4.44 -0.47
N GLU A 34 2.12 5.60 0.17
CA GLU A 34 1.66 6.88 -0.36
C GLU A 34 2.50 7.35 -1.56
N ASP A 35 3.81 7.10 -1.57
CA ASP A 35 4.66 7.36 -2.74
C ASP A 35 4.28 6.52 -3.98
N LEU A 36 3.61 5.37 -3.76
CA LEU A 36 3.05 4.53 -4.83
C LEU A 36 1.66 4.99 -5.30
N LEU A 37 1.04 5.93 -4.59
CA LEU A 37 -0.26 6.50 -4.89
C LEU A 37 -0.14 7.53 -6.03
N GLU A 38 0.19 7.08 -7.23
CA GLU A 38 0.24 7.98 -8.41
C GLU A 38 -1.15 8.18 -9.01
N HIS A 39 -1.74 7.11 -9.56
CA HIS A 39 -3.03 7.16 -10.25
C HIS A 39 -4.02 6.07 -9.79
N ASP A 40 -3.53 5.12 -9.00
CA ASP A 40 -4.23 3.90 -8.64
C ASP A 40 -4.32 3.78 -7.11
N PRO A 41 -5.45 3.33 -6.54
CA PRO A 41 -5.57 3.08 -5.12
C PRO A 41 -4.51 2.11 -4.59
N VAL A 42 -3.94 2.41 -3.43
CA VAL A 42 -2.93 1.56 -2.78
C VAL A 42 -3.43 1.12 -1.41
N GLU A 43 -3.46 -0.18 -1.16
CA GLU A 43 -3.70 -0.73 0.17
C GLU A 43 -2.41 -1.19 0.82
N LEU A 44 -2.16 -0.74 2.05
CA LEU A 44 -1.06 -1.21 2.88
C LEU A 44 -1.54 -2.28 3.85
N TRP A 45 -0.87 -3.41 3.82
CA TRP A 45 -1.16 -4.59 4.61
C TRP A 45 0.04 -5.03 5.45
N ASP A 46 -0.26 -5.60 6.60
CA ASP A 46 0.67 -6.26 7.51
C ASP A 46 0.06 -7.62 7.88
N GLU A 47 0.45 -8.63 7.10
CA GLU A 47 -0.14 -9.98 7.14
C GLU A 47 -1.68 -9.97 6.94
N PRO A 48 -2.58 -10.54 7.79
CA PRO A 48 -4.01 -10.47 7.51
C PRO A 48 -4.61 -9.09 7.86
N ARG A 49 -3.83 -8.16 8.41
CA ARG A 49 -4.32 -6.86 8.86
C ARG A 49 -4.07 -5.79 7.82
N ARG A 50 -5.14 -5.16 7.32
CA ARG A 50 -5.02 -3.92 6.54
C ARG A 50 -4.67 -2.76 7.49
N ILE A 51 -3.55 -2.07 7.21
CA ILE A 51 -3.10 -0.90 7.97
C ILE A 51 -3.81 0.36 7.46
N ALA A 52 -3.76 0.58 6.15
CA ALA A 52 -4.27 1.79 5.52
C ALA A 52 -4.70 1.50 4.08
N ARG A 53 -5.60 2.33 3.56
CA ARG A 53 -5.93 2.40 2.15
C ARG A 53 -5.79 3.86 1.73
N PHE A 54 -5.05 4.07 0.67
CA PHE A 54 -4.77 5.35 0.06
C PHE A 54 -5.55 5.39 -1.25
N GLU A 55 -6.30 6.47 -1.46
CA GLU A 55 -7.08 6.69 -2.68
C GLU A 55 -6.53 7.94 -3.37
N PRO A 56 -6.26 7.90 -4.68
CA PRO A 56 -5.80 9.07 -5.41
C PRO A 56 -6.92 10.12 -5.45
N GLU A 57 -6.59 11.38 -5.20
CA GLU A 57 -7.52 12.49 -5.37
C GLU A 57 -7.70 12.75 -6.88
N HIS A 58 -8.84 12.32 -7.42
CA HIS A 58 -9.26 12.60 -8.81
C HIS A 58 -9.86 14.00 -8.95
#